data_AF-A0A8I7BBD8-F1
#
_entry.id   AF-A0A8I7BBD8-F1
#
_cell.length_a   1.000
_cell.length_b   1.000
_cell.length_c   1.000
_cell.angle_alpha   90.00
_cell.angle_beta   90.00
_cell.angle_gamma   90.00
#
_symmetry.space_group_name_H-M   'P 1'
#
loop_
_entity.id
_entity.type
_entity.pdbx_description
1 polymer ?
#
loop_
_entity_poly.entity_id
_entity_poly.type
_entity_poly.pdbx_seq_one_letter_code
_entity_poly.pdbx_strand_id
1 'polypeptide(L)'
;MSGSATSAERKTGLTAACRGFKKNGKCRLRYCKNCICNRYPLIADEVLKEEAWECPKCRNDCNCSKCKKRRGEEPAGPMVHAVKRLKGNPRRIESTVARKDEIVVPKGTLVNCIAGVEMQPEDVGAAIQFLEFCRSFGEIFQITKGQAEKIVKDITGDRQLREVSSVVAELHANLLSVIENGNYKPLKYPRHGDAWIRKLGRYITDSTLHAKDFTLECLSHGLFGYKNLSPSRKLDVLNSLCDEALSSEKLRTRIEGRDYVARQKIRVATEKVFS
;
A
#
# COMPACT_ATOMS: atom_id res chain seq x y z
N MET A 1 42.16 3.00 -43.17
CA MET A 1 41.92 3.57 -41.83
C MET A 1 40.58 3.04 -41.32
N SER A 2 40.62 1.91 -40.65
CA SER A 2 39.47 1.22 -40.07
C SER A 2 39.13 1.86 -38.72
N GLY A 3 38.02 2.59 -38.66
CA GLY A 3 37.53 3.20 -37.43
C GLY A 3 36.95 2.14 -36.49
N SER A 4 37.69 1.84 -35.42
CA SER A 4 37.25 1.00 -34.30
C SER A 4 36.09 1.69 -33.57
N ALA A 5 34.86 1.23 -33.83
CA ALA A 5 33.71 1.61 -33.03
C ALA A 5 33.90 1.04 -31.62
N THR A 6 34.12 1.93 -30.66
CA THR A 6 34.18 1.63 -29.23
C THR A 6 32.88 0.94 -28.83
N SER A 7 32.97 -0.36 -28.61
CA SER A 7 31.91 -1.13 -27.97
C SER A 7 31.71 -0.57 -26.57
N ALA A 8 30.65 0.21 -26.38
CA ALA A 8 30.18 0.59 -25.08
C ALA A 8 29.94 -0.70 -24.27
N GLU A 9 30.82 -0.95 -23.30
CA GLU A 9 30.66 -2.00 -22.30
C GLU A 9 29.28 -1.87 -21.68
N ARG A 10 28.38 -2.78 -22.08
CA ARG A 10 27.07 -2.91 -21.45
C ARG A 10 27.35 -3.39 -20.04
N LYS A 11 27.23 -2.49 -19.06
CA LYS A 11 27.20 -2.82 -17.63
C LYS A 11 26.41 -4.11 -17.45
N THR A 12 27.12 -5.18 -17.14
CA THR A 12 26.65 -6.54 -16.90
C THR A 12 25.88 -6.58 -15.58
N GLY A 13 24.77 -5.85 -15.51
CA GLY A 13 23.82 -6.01 -14.41
C GLY A 13 23.23 -7.42 -14.46
N LEU A 14 22.82 -7.95 -13.29
CA LEU A 14 22.05 -9.19 -13.21
C LEU A 14 20.94 -9.19 -14.29
N THR A 15 20.98 -10.18 -15.18
CA THR A 15 19.99 -10.36 -16.24
C THR A 15 19.19 -11.63 -15.98
N ALA A 16 17.86 -11.51 -15.97
CA ALA A 16 16.99 -12.68 -15.93
C ALA A 16 16.79 -13.21 -17.35
N ALA A 17 17.18 -14.47 -17.57
CA ALA A 17 16.97 -15.17 -18.83
C ALA A 17 15.62 -15.90 -18.82
N CYS A 18 14.83 -15.73 -19.87
CA CYS A 18 13.58 -16.46 -20.05
C CYS A 18 13.85 -17.96 -20.25
N ARG A 19 13.13 -18.82 -19.53
CA ARG A 19 13.20 -20.28 -19.74
C ARG A 19 12.06 -20.87 -20.58
N GLY A 20 11.01 -20.08 -20.86
CA GLY A 20 9.88 -20.51 -21.67
C GLY A 20 10.22 -20.87 -23.13
N PHE A 21 9.30 -21.60 -23.77
CA PHE A 21 9.41 -22.06 -25.15
C PHE A 21 8.50 -21.25 -26.09
N LYS A 22 8.87 -21.17 -27.37
CA LYS A 22 8.06 -20.58 -28.44
C LYS A 22 7.89 -21.61 -29.56
N LYS A 23 7.01 -21.32 -30.53
CA LYS A 23 6.79 -22.16 -31.71
C LYS A 23 8.09 -22.57 -32.44
N ASN A 24 9.14 -21.76 -32.34
CA ASN A 24 10.44 -21.98 -33.00
C ASN A 24 11.55 -22.34 -31.99
N GLY A 25 11.22 -22.97 -30.86
CA GLY A 25 12.16 -23.44 -29.84
C GLY A 25 12.33 -22.49 -28.64
N LYS A 26 13.43 -22.69 -27.88
CA LYS A 26 13.68 -22.01 -26.61
C LYS A 26 13.74 -20.49 -26.75
N CYS A 27 13.06 -19.77 -25.84
CA CYS A 27 13.08 -18.31 -25.84
C CYS A 27 14.47 -17.77 -25.49
N ARG A 28 14.96 -16.83 -26.30
CA ARG A 28 16.28 -16.18 -26.11
C ARG A 28 16.18 -14.80 -25.46
N LEU A 29 15.01 -14.42 -24.94
CA LEU A 29 14.83 -13.11 -24.32
C LEU A 29 15.52 -13.04 -22.97
N ARG A 30 16.24 -11.94 -22.76
CA ARG A 30 16.86 -11.58 -21.48
C ARG A 30 16.43 -10.18 -21.10
N TYR A 31 16.21 -9.97 -19.81
CA TYR A 31 15.84 -8.67 -19.26
C TYR A 31 16.86 -8.28 -18.20
N CYS A 32 17.39 -7.07 -18.26
CA CYS A 32 18.14 -6.54 -17.14
C CYS A 32 17.19 -6.13 -16.01
N LYS A 33 17.69 -6.12 -14.77
CA LYS A 33 16.95 -5.66 -13.58
C LYS A 33 16.12 -4.40 -13.84
N ASN A 34 16.74 -3.37 -14.41
CA ASN A 34 16.06 -2.09 -14.70
C ASN A 34 14.91 -2.22 -15.71
N CYS A 35 15.06 -3.04 -16.76
CA CYS A 35 14.01 -3.25 -17.75
C CYS A 35 12.81 -4.01 -17.17
N ILE A 36 13.05 -4.93 -16.23
CA ILE A 36 11.98 -5.64 -15.54
C ILE A 36 11.28 -4.67 -14.58
N CYS A 37 12.03 -3.97 -13.73
CA CYS A 37 11.47 -3.00 -12.78
C CYS A 37 10.61 -1.94 -13.48
N ASN A 38 11.09 -1.38 -14.60
CA ASN A 38 10.38 -0.31 -15.29
C ASN A 38 9.14 -0.79 -16.06
N ARG A 39 9.15 -2.02 -16.59
CA ARG A 39 8.03 -2.52 -17.43
C ARG A 39 7.07 -3.43 -16.68
N TYR A 40 7.53 -4.07 -15.62
CA TYR A 40 6.85 -5.10 -14.88
C TYR A 40 7.16 -4.98 -13.38
N PRO A 41 6.89 -3.82 -12.75
CA PRO A 41 7.29 -3.54 -11.37
C PRO A 41 6.73 -4.56 -10.38
N LEU A 42 5.52 -5.07 -10.63
CA LEU A 42 4.80 -6.00 -9.75
C LEU A 42 5.42 -7.39 -9.65
N ILE A 43 6.23 -7.77 -10.62
CA ILE A 43 6.88 -9.10 -10.69
C ILE A 43 8.40 -8.97 -10.67
N ALA A 44 8.94 -7.76 -10.54
CA ALA A 44 10.36 -7.49 -10.79
C ALA A 44 11.29 -8.19 -9.81
N ASP A 45 10.90 -8.27 -8.54
CA ASP A 45 11.69 -8.95 -7.51
C ASP A 45 11.54 -10.48 -7.59
N GLU A 46 10.40 -10.99 -8.04
CA GLU A 46 10.16 -12.42 -8.26
C GLU A 46 10.96 -12.92 -9.47
N VAL A 47 10.94 -12.18 -10.58
CA VAL A 47 11.70 -12.51 -11.81
C VAL A 47 13.20 -12.62 -11.56
N LEU A 48 13.73 -11.84 -10.61
CA LEU A 48 15.15 -11.82 -10.28
C LEU A 48 15.56 -12.90 -9.29
N LYS A 49 14.59 -13.47 -8.53
CA LYS A 49 14.81 -14.52 -7.53
C LYS A 49 14.50 -15.91 -8.08
N GLU A 50 13.62 -16.04 -9.06
CA GLU A 50 13.20 -17.34 -9.58
C GLU A 50 14.12 -17.88 -10.68
N GLU A 51 14.52 -19.15 -10.50
CA GLU A 51 15.28 -19.87 -11.52
C GLU A 51 14.42 -20.29 -12.73
N ALA A 52 13.08 -20.39 -12.60
CA ALA A 52 12.18 -20.95 -13.62
C ALA A 52 11.34 -19.90 -14.40
N TRP A 53 11.69 -18.62 -14.33
CA TRP A 53 10.88 -17.53 -14.90
C TRP A 53 10.65 -17.61 -16.42
N GLU A 54 9.41 -17.32 -16.86
CA GLU A 54 9.03 -17.14 -18.26
C GLU A 54 8.68 -15.69 -18.59
N CYS A 55 9.22 -15.16 -19.69
CA CYS A 55 9.00 -13.77 -20.03
C CYS A 55 7.54 -13.45 -20.42
N PRO A 56 7.14 -12.17 -20.34
CA PRO A 56 5.79 -11.78 -20.70
C PRO A 56 5.40 -12.01 -22.17
N LYS A 57 6.39 -12.22 -23.05
CA LYS A 57 6.09 -12.63 -24.43
C LYS A 57 5.75 -14.12 -24.56
N CYS A 58 6.28 -14.97 -23.68
CA CYS A 58 5.95 -16.40 -23.64
C CYS A 58 4.60 -16.62 -22.97
N ARG A 59 4.29 -15.84 -21.92
CA ARG A 59 3.00 -15.84 -21.23
C ARG A 59 1.88 -15.07 -21.95
N ASN A 60 2.19 -14.45 -23.10
CA ASN A 60 1.28 -13.65 -23.93
C ASN A 60 0.72 -12.36 -23.28
N ASP A 61 1.25 -11.93 -22.14
CA ASP A 61 0.86 -10.74 -21.36
C ASP A 61 1.79 -9.53 -21.58
N CYS A 62 2.73 -9.61 -22.53
CA CYS A 62 3.67 -8.53 -22.82
C CYS A 62 2.96 -7.21 -23.14
N ASN A 63 3.33 -6.14 -22.41
CA ASN A 63 2.70 -4.82 -22.48
C ASN A 63 3.25 -3.89 -23.58
N CYS A 64 4.19 -4.35 -24.40
CA CYS A 64 4.73 -3.50 -25.45
C CYS A 64 3.69 -3.20 -26.54
N SER A 65 3.79 -2.03 -27.17
CA SER A 65 2.85 -1.57 -28.20
C SER A 65 2.65 -2.57 -29.34
N LYS A 66 3.71 -3.27 -29.79
CA LYS A 66 3.63 -4.29 -30.83
C LYS A 66 2.82 -5.53 -30.39
N CYS A 67 2.97 -5.96 -29.14
CA CYS A 67 2.25 -7.12 -28.60
C CYS A 67 0.79 -6.77 -28.32
N LYS A 68 0.52 -5.59 -27.76
CA LYS A 68 -0.84 -5.06 -27.56
C LYS A 68 -1.63 -4.96 -28.87
N LYS A 69 -1.05 -4.32 -29.90
CA LYS A 69 -1.67 -4.23 -31.23
C LYS A 69 -1.98 -5.59 -31.85
N ARG A 70 -1.10 -6.58 -31.67
CA ARG A 70 -1.33 -7.96 -32.14
C ARG A 70 -2.52 -8.63 -31.45
N ARG A 71 -2.80 -8.26 -30.19
CA ARG A 71 -3.94 -8.75 -29.42
C ARG A 71 -5.21 -7.91 -29.60
N GLY A 72 -5.18 -6.86 -30.42
CA GLY A 72 -6.31 -5.94 -30.58
C GLY A 72 -6.50 -4.97 -29.41
N GLU A 73 -5.53 -4.87 -28.50
CA GLU A 73 -5.58 -3.96 -27.35
C GLU A 73 -5.02 -2.58 -27.71
N GLU A 74 -5.59 -1.53 -27.09
CA GLU A 74 -5.01 -0.19 -27.15
C GLU A 74 -3.59 -0.18 -26.54
N PRO A 75 -2.59 0.38 -27.24
CA PRO A 75 -1.24 0.49 -26.72
C PRO A 75 -1.22 1.20 -25.36
N ALA A 76 -0.46 0.69 -24.41
CA ALA A 76 -0.10 1.50 -23.26
C ALA A 76 0.67 2.72 -23.80
N GLY A 77 0.16 3.92 -23.50
CA GLY A 77 0.84 5.17 -23.84
C GLY A 77 2.28 5.19 -23.30
N PRO A 78 3.11 6.16 -23.71
CA PRO A 78 4.45 6.31 -23.14
C PRO A 78 4.35 6.32 -21.62
N MET A 79 4.98 5.34 -20.95
CA MET A 79 5.10 5.39 -19.50
C MET A 79 5.97 6.61 -19.19
N VAL A 80 5.31 7.70 -18.77
CA VAL A 80 5.98 8.90 -18.27
C VAL A 80 6.85 8.43 -17.12
N HIS A 81 8.15 8.69 -17.23
CA HIS A 81 9.06 8.40 -16.13
C HIS A 81 8.62 9.26 -14.95
N ALA A 82 7.94 8.66 -13.97
CA ALA A 82 7.75 9.24 -12.65
C ALA A 82 9.07 9.15 -11.88
N VAL A 83 10.15 9.72 -12.45
CA VAL A 83 11.23 10.49 -11.84
C VAL A 83 12.03 11.04 -13.04
N LYS A 84 11.91 12.35 -13.31
CA LYS A 84 12.87 13.05 -14.18
C LYS A 84 14.25 12.94 -13.52
N ARG A 85 15.10 12.03 -13.99
CA ARG A 85 16.55 12.23 -13.87
C ARG A 85 16.86 13.46 -14.72
N LEU A 86 17.22 14.57 -14.08
CA LEU A 86 17.75 15.74 -14.77
C LEU A 86 18.98 15.31 -15.58
N LYS A 87 18.80 15.15 -16.88
CA LYS A 87 19.87 15.04 -17.87
C LYS A 87 19.66 16.15 -18.88
N GLY A 88 20.33 17.26 -18.67
CA GLY A 88 20.47 18.34 -19.63
C GLY A 88 21.85 18.95 -19.50
N ASN A 89 22.65 18.86 -20.57
CA ASN A 89 23.81 19.73 -20.75
C ASN A 89 23.31 21.17 -20.94
N PRO A 90 23.89 22.18 -20.28
CA PRO A 90 23.44 23.55 -20.44
C PRO A 90 23.94 24.11 -21.78
N ARG A 91 23.02 24.39 -22.71
CA ARG A 91 23.28 25.37 -23.77
C ARG A 91 23.07 26.76 -23.19
N ARG A 92 24.12 27.57 -23.29
CA ARG A 92 24.21 28.99 -22.93
C ARG A 92 23.12 29.79 -23.66
N ILE A 93 22.27 30.48 -22.90
CA ILE A 93 21.57 31.68 -23.35
C ILE A 93 21.73 32.70 -22.23
N GLU A 94 22.54 33.72 -22.47
CA GLU A 94 22.58 34.94 -21.69
C GLU A 94 21.37 35.81 -22.05
N SER A 95 20.69 36.37 -21.05
CA SER A 95 20.15 37.74 -21.06
C SER A 95 19.51 38.11 -19.71
N THR A 96 20.31 38.82 -18.91
CA THR A 96 20.01 40.07 -18.17
C THR A 96 18.71 40.25 -17.34
N VAL A 97 18.94 40.28 -16.01
CA VAL A 97 18.44 41.22 -14.97
C VAL A 97 16.93 41.25 -14.63
N ALA A 98 16.55 40.70 -13.46
CA ALA A 98 16.12 41.48 -12.26
C ALA A 98 15.57 40.57 -11.13
N ARG A 99 16.06 40.81 -9.91
CA ARG A 99 15.66 40.33 -8.56
C ARG A 99 15.68 38.82 -8.29
N LYS A 100 16.83 38.36 -7.76
CA LYS A 100 16.98 37.11 -7.02
C LYS A 100 16.64 37.35 -5.55
N ASP A 101 15.37 37.16 -5.20
CA ASP A 101 15.06 36.52 -3.92
C ASP A 101 14.63 35.10 -4.28
N GLU A 102 15.62 34.21 -4.44
CA GLU A 102 15.33 32.77 -4.52
C GLU A 102 14.70 32.38 -3.20
N ILE A 103 13.37 32.20 -3.19
CA ILE A 103 12.68 31.51 -2.12
C ILE A 103 13.29 30.12 -2.05
N VAL A 104 14.23 29.91 -1.14
CA VAL A 104 14.79 28.59 -0.86
C VAL A 104 13.66 27.80 -0.22
N VAL A 105 12.95 27.02 -1.02
CA VAL A 105 11.99 26.04 -0.51
C VAL A 105 12.82 25.08 0.37
N PRO A 106 12.49 24.94 1.66
CA PRO A 106 13.23 24.04 2.53
C PRO A 106 13.19 22.64 1.92
N LYS A 107 14.37 22.03 1.74
CA LYS A 107 14.46 20.64 1.31
C LYS A 107 13.81 19.79 2.40
N GLY A 108 12.65 19.21 2.08
CA GLY A 108 11.96 18.28 2.96
C GLY A 108 12.87 17.09 3.25
N THR A 109 12.97 16.71 4.53
CA THR A 109 13.62 15.45 4.92
C THR A 109 12.62 14.34 4.68
N LEU A 110 13.04 13.27 4.02
CA LEU A 110 12.21 12.08 3.87
C LEU A 110 11.93 11.50 5.26
N VAL A 111 10.65 11.44 5.62
CA VAL A 111 10.20 10.75 6.83
C VAL A 111 10.03 9.29 6.46
N ASN A 112 10.94 8.43 6.91
CA ASN A 112 10.91 6.99 6.68
C ASN A 112 10.82 6.19 7.99
N CYS A 113 10.77 6.87 9.14
CA CYS A 113 10.65 6.25 10.46
C CYS A 113 9.38 6.75 11.14
N ILE A 114 8.44 5.84 11.39
CA ILE A 114 7.19 6.12 12.11
C ILE A 114 7.09 5.14 13.28
N ALA A 115 6.75 5.66 14.46
CA ALA A 115 6.68 4.88 15.71
C ALA A 115 7.99 4.13 16.07
N GLY A 116 9.15 4.55 15.54
CA GLY A 116 10.42 3.85 15.73
C GLY A 116 10.57 2.60 14.85
N VAL A 117 9.83 2.51 13.74
CA VAL A 117 9.99 1.49 12.70
C VAL A 117 10.36 2.17 11.40
N GLU A 118 11.48 1.72 10.83
CA GLU A 118 11.89 2.12 9.48
C GLU A 118 10.99 1.42 8.47
N MET A 119 10.43 2.18 7.53
CA MET A 119 9.43 1.72 6.58
C MET A 119 9.70 2.28 5.19
N GLN A 120 9.17 1.61 4.17
CA GLN A 120 9.29 2.07 2.79
C GLN A 120 8.54 3.41 2.64
N PRO A 121 9.04 4.36 1.84
CA PRO A 121 8.42 5.68 1.68
C PRO A 121 6.94 5.61 1.26
N GLU A 122 6.56 4.56 0.54
CA GLU A 122 5.19 4.34 0.06
C GLU A 122 4.22 3.95 1.21
N ASP A 123 4.73 3.33 2.28
CA ASP A 123 3.93 2.86 3.42
C ASP A 123 3.71 3.95 4.47
N VAL A 124 4.57 4.97 4.49
CA VAL A 124 4.57 6.05 5.50
C VAL A 124 3.23 6.78 5.54
N GLY A 125 2.68 7.14 4.37
CA GLY A 125 1.40 7.84 4.29
C GLY A 125 0.25 7.02 4.89
N ALA A 126 0.18 5.74 4.52
CA ALA A 126 -0.86 4.83 5.01
C ALA A 126 -0.72 4.57 6.53
N ALA A 127 0.51 4.46 7.03
CA ALA A 127 0.76 4.32 8.47
C ALA A 127 0.37 5.59 9.25
N ILE A 128 0.69 6.78 8.74
CA ILE A 128 0.28 8.05 9.37
C ILE A 128 -1.25 8.17 9.39
N GLN A 129 -1.92 7.89 8.29
CA GLN A 129 -3.39 7.92 8.23
C GLN A 129 -4.01 7.03 9.32
N PHE A 130 -3.52 5.80 9.44
CA PHE A 130 -3.98 4.87 10.47
C PHE A 130 -3.73 5.39 11.90
N LEU A 131 -2.55 5.96 12.16
CA LEU A 131 -2.22 6.52 13.47
C LEU A 131 -3.10 7.72 13.81
N GLU A 132 -3.40 8.60 12.85
CA GLU A 132 -4.30 9.74 13.03
C GLU A 132 -5.75 9.29 13.31
N PHE A 133 -6.21 8.23 12.64
CA PHE A 133 -7.48 7.59 12.96
C PHE A 133 -7.49 7.11 14.42
N CYS A 134 -6.46 6.38 14.84
CA CYS A 134 -6.37 5.88 16.21
C CYS A 134 -6.31 7.01 17.24
N ARG A 135 -5.63 8.11 16.92
CA ARG A 135 -5.55 9.29 17.78
C ARG A 135 -6.91 9.98 17.94
N SER A 136 -7.69 10.03 16.86
CA SER A 136 -8.97 10.73 16.83
C SER A 136 -10.13 9.90 17.37
N PHE A 137 -10.13 8.59 17.10
CA PHE A 137 -11.26 7.71 17.39
C PHE A 137 -10.90 6.55 18.34
N GLY A 138 -9.70 6.56 18.92
CA GLY A 138 -9.19 5.47 19.74
C GLY A 138 -10.12 5.07 20.88
N GLU A 139 -10.77 6.02 21.55
CA GLU A 139 -11.72 5.73 22.63
C GLU A 139 -12.94 4.92 22.15
N ILE A 140 -13.43 5.18 20.94
CA ILE A 140 -14.60 4.50 20.37
C ILE A 140 -14.25 3.04 20.05
N PHE A 141 -13.03 2.82 19.56
CA PHE A 141 -12.50 1.51 19.18
C PHE A 141 -11.70 0.83 20.30
N GLN A 142 -11.67 1.42 21.50
CA GLN A 142 -10.92 0.95 22.67
C GLN A 142 -9.42 0.72 22.41
N ILE A 143 -8.83 1.58 21.58
CA ILE A 143 -7.40 1.58 21.28
C ILE A 143 -6.68 2.31 22.42
N THR A 144 -5.90 1.56 23.17
CA THR A 144 -5.10 2.06 24.29
C THR A 144 -3.78 2.66 23.82
N LYS A 145 -3.16 3.49 24.67
CA LYS A 145 -1.92 4.19 24.36
C LYS A 145 -0.81 3.20 23.98
N GLY A 146 -0.15 3.41 22.84
CA GLY A 146 0.92 2.54 22.35
C GLY A 146 0.43 1.34 21.51
N GLN A 147 -0.88 1.02 21.50
CA GLN A 147 -1.38 -0.09 20.69
C GLN A 147 -1.33 0.22 19.19
N ALA A 148 -1.68 1.44 18.79
CA ALA A 148 -1.67 1.85 17.39
C ALA A 148 -0.25 1.76 16.81
N GLU A 149 0.73 2.24 17.56
CA GLU A 149 2.15 2.13 17.25
C GLU A 149 2.56 0.67 17.12
N LYS A 150 2.20 -0.18 18.09
CA LYS A 150 2.47 -1.62 18.07
C LYS A 150 1.86 -2.31 16.85
N ILE A 151 0.63 -1.96 16.47
CA ILE A 151 -0.04 -2.48 15.27
C ILE A 151 0.73 -2.11 14.01
N VAL A 152 1.16 -0.85 13.89
CA VAL A 152 2.01 -0.43 12.77
C VAL A 152 3.30 -1.26 12.75
N LYS A 153 3.98 -1.44 13.89
CA LYS A 153 5.20 -2.28 13.95
C LYS A 153 4.94 -3.73 13.56
N ASP A 154 3.82 -4.31 13.99
CA ASP A 154 3.47 -5.70 13.72
C ASP A 154 3.09 -5.89 12.24
N ILE A 155 2.60 -4.85 11.56
CA ILE A 155 2.26 -4.87 10.13
C ILE A 155 3.47 -4.60 9.23
N THR A 156 4.31 -3.61 9.58
CA THR A 156 5.43 -3.13 8.75
C THR A 156 6.78 -3.72 9.12
N GLY A 157 6.90 -4.31 10.30
CA GLY A 157 8.16 -4.91 10.75
C GLY A 157 8.55 -6.15 9.95
N ASP A 158 9.86 -6.34 9.77
CA ASP A 158 10.49 -7.45 9.02
C ASP A 158 10.34 -8.83 9.70
N ARG A 159 9.52 -8.93 10.75
CA ARG A 159 9.25 -10.19 11.41
C ARG A 159 8.26 -10.96 10.55
N GLN A 160 8.74 -11.98 9.84
CA GLN A 160 7.90 -13.09 9.41
C GLN A 160 7.34 -13.81 10.64
N LEU A 161 6.35 -13.19 11.29
CA LEU A 161 5.66 -13.81 12.40
C LEU A 161 4.91 -15.02 11.84
N ARG A 162 5.12 -16.19 12.48
CA ARG A 162 4.34 -17.39 12.17
C ARG A 162 2.84 -17.17 12.36
N GLU A 163 2.45 -16.14 13.13
CA GLU A 163 1.06 -15.80 13.47
C GLU A 163 0.82 -14.30 13.36
N VAL A 164 -0.41 -13.91 12.99
CA VAL A 164 -0.81 -12.49 13.06
C VAL A 164 -0.96 -12.14 14.54
N SER A 165 -0.34 -11.03 14.95
CA SER A 165 -0.43 -10.51 16.32
C SER A 165 -1.88 -10.37 16.76
N SER A 166 -2.20 -10.78 18.00
CA SER A 166 -3.56 -10.72 18.52
C SER A 166 -4.13 -9.30 18.49
N VAL A 167 -3.28 -8.29 18.71
CA VAL A 167 -3.69 -6.87 18.68
C VAL A 167 -4.14 -6.45 17.28
N VAL A 168 -3.49 -6.96 16.22
CA VAL A 168 -3.87 -6.69 14.83
C VAL A 168 -5.19 -7.38 14.50
N ALA A 169 -5.33 -8.66 14.88
CA ALA A 169 -6.56 -9.43 14.64
C ALA A 169 -7.77 -8.84 15.40
N GLU A 170 -7.58 -8.48 16.67
CA GLU A 170 -8.59 -7.83 17.50
C GLU A 170 -9.05 -6.52 16.87
N LEU A 171 -8.13 -5.67 16.40
CA LEU A 171 -8.52 -4.41 15.77
C LEU A 171 -9.38 -4.61 14.52
N HIS A 172 -8.99 -5.51 13.60
CA HIS A 172 -9.79 -5.79 12.40
C HIS A 172 -11.19 -6.32 12.76
N ALA A 173 -11.26 -7.22 13.75
CA ALA A 173 -12.51 -7.73 14.28
C ALA A 173 -13.39 -6.62 14.87
N ASN A 174 -12.79 -5.69 15.60
CA ASN A 174 -13.48 -4.59 16.26
C ASN A 174 -14.03 -3.59 15.24
N LEU A 175 -13.24 -3.23 14.23
CA LEU A 175 -13.68 -2.40 13.10
C LEU A 175 -14.88 -3.03 12.40
N LEU A 176 -14.80 -4.32 12.05
CA LEU A 176 -15.88 -5.04 11.41
C LEU A 176 -17.15 -5.10 12.29
N SER A 177 -17.00 -5.32 13.60
CA SER A 177 -18.13 -5.29 14.54
C SER A 177 -18.81 -3.92 14.57
N VAL A 178 -18.04 -2.83 14.56
CA VAL A 178 -18.58 -1.47 14.58
C VAL A 178 -19.30 -1.17 13.27
N ILE A 179 -18.74 -1.57 12.13
CA ILE A 179 -19.37 -1.42 10.82
C ILE A 179 -20.74 -2.12 10.80
N GLU A 180 -20.77 -3.40 11.21
CA GLU A 180 -22.00 -4.21 11.15
C GLU A 180 -23.04 -3.81 12.20
N ASN A 181 -22.62 -3.51 13.43
CA ASN A 181 -23.51 -3.39 14.58
C ASN A 181 -23.60 -1.97 15.16
N GLY A 182 -22.78 -1.03 14.69
CA GLY A 182 -22.64 0.31 15.29
C GLY A 182 -21.95 0.32 16.65
N ASN A 183 -21.61 -0.86 17.18
CA ASN A 183 -21.01 -1.00 18.48
C ASN A 183 -19.83 -1.95 18.46
N TYR A 184 -18.90 -1.62 19.33
CA TYR A 184 -17.77 -2.47 19.66
C TYR A 184 -18.30 -3.68 20.42
N LYS A 185 -18.08 -4.87 19.87
CA LYS A 185 -18.25 -6.12 20.57
C LYS A 185 -16.92 -6.86 20.50
N PRO A 186 -16.19 -7.00 21.62
CA PRO A 186 -14.91 -7.68 21.61
C PRO A 186 -15.16 -9.13 21.23
N LEU A 187 -14.72 -9.50 20.04
CA LEU A 187 -14.79 -10.88 19.60
C LEU A 187 -13.57 -11.59 20.17
N LYS A 188 -13.80 -12.52 21.11
CA LYS A 188 -12.77 -13.45 21.58
C LYS A 188 -12.48 -14.44 20.45
N TYR A 189 -11.70 -14.02 19.46
CA TYR A 189 -11.25 -14.93 18.42
C TYR A 189 -10.16 -15.85 18.96
N PRO A 190 -10.24 -17.17 18.71
CA PRO A 190 -9.15 -18.06 19.06
C PRO A 190 -7.88 -17.60 18.33
N ARG A 191 -6.72 -17.63 19.03
CA ARG A 191 -5.40 -17.25 18.48
C ARG A 191 -5.07 -17.90 17.12
N HIS A 192 -5.73 -19.01 16.79
CA HIS A 192 -5.49 -19.79 15.58
C HIS A 192 -6.66 -19.82 14.58
N GLY A 193 -7.73 -19.05 14.81
CA GLY A 193 -8.92 -19.05 13.93
C GLY A 193 -8.81 -18.02 12.81
N ASP A 194 -8.98 -18.46 11.56
CA ASP A 194 -9.06 -17.58 10.37
C ASP A 194 -10.46 -16.97 10.16
N ALA A 195 -11.40 -17.26 11.05
CA ALA A 195 -12.80 -16.86 10.95
C ALA A 195 -13.00 -15.35 10.79
N TRP A 196 -12.23 -14.53 11.52
CA TRP A 196 -12.31 -13.07 11.41
C TRP A 196 -11.85 -12.57 10.03
N ILE A 197 -10.80 -13.18 9.46
CA ILE A 197 -10.30 -12.83 8.12
C ILE A 197 -11.27 -13.29 7.05
N ARG A 198 -11.83 -14.49 7.18
CA ARG A 198 -12.84 -14.96 6.22
C ARG A 198 -14.09 -14.09 6.24
N LYS A 199 -14.51 -13.66 7.44
CA LYS A 199 -15.64 -12.74 7.60
C LYS A 199 -15.33 -11.38 7.00
N LEU A 200 -14.13 -10.86 7.26
CA LEU A 200 -13.62 -9.63 6.67
C LEU A 200 -13.55 -9.71 5.14
N GLY A 201 -13.01 -10.81 4.60
CA GLY A 201 -12.91 -11.05 3.16
C GLY A 201 -14.28 -11.07 2.50
N ARG A 202 -15.25 -11.79 3.08
CA ARG A 202 -16.65 -11.75 2.61
C ARG A 202 -17.22 -10.33 2.65
N TYR A 203 -17.04 -9.62 3.76
CA TYR A 203 -17.52 -8.25 3.88
C TYR A 203 -16.92 -7.36 2.79
N ILE A 204 -15.59 -7.41 2.58
CA ILE A 204 -14.92 -6.62 1.54
C ILE A 204 -15.43 -6.98 0.14
N THR A 205 -15.66 -8.28 -0.14
CA THR A 205 -16.26 -8.73 -1.42
C THR A 205 -17.68 -8.22 -1.62
N ASP A 206 -18.49 -8.25 -0.56
CA ASP A 206 -19.92 -7.88 -0.63
C ASP A 206 -20.10 -6.35 -0.58
N SER A 207 -19.15 -5.63 0.01
CA SER A 207 -19.11 -4.16 0.10
C SER A 207 -18.53 -3.54 -1.18
N THR A 208 -18.87 -2.28 -1.47
CA THR A 208 -18.24 -1.50 -2.56
C THR A 208 -16.82 -1.03 -2.23
N LEU A 209 -16.16 -1.63 -1.23
CA LEU A 209 -14.79 -1.28 -0.89
C LEU A 209 -13.89 -1.53 -2.10
N HIS A 210 -13.18 -0.49 -2.54
CA HIS A 210 -12.21 -0.56 -3.64
C HIS A 210 -10.92 -1.30 -3.23
N ALA A 211 -11.06 -2.50 -2.65
CA ALA A 211 -9.95 -3.41 -2.51
C ALA A 211 -9.56 -3.91 -3.90
N LYS A 212 -8.25 -3.96 -4.19
CA LYS A 212 -7.77 -4.49 -5.48
C LYS A 212 -8.04 -6.01 -5.50
N ASP A 213 -8.38 -6.58 -6.65
CA ASP A 213 -8.73 -8.01 -6.83
C ASP A 213 -7.77 -8.98 -6.12
N PHE A 214 -6.46 -8.72 -6.20
CA PHE A 214 -5.43 -9.53 -5.52
C PHE A 214 -5.54 -9.53 -3.98
N THR A 215 -5.97 -8.42 -3.38
CA THR A 215 -6.16 -8.31 -1.93
C THR A 215 -7.39 -9.10 -1.49
N LEU A 216 -8.47 -9.06 -2.28
CA LEU A 216 -9.65 -9.91 -2.08
C LEU A 216 -9.30 -11.40 -2.19
N GLU A 217 -8.54 -11.79 -3.23
CA GLU A 217 -8.06 -13.15 -3.41
C GLU A 217 -7.28 -13.63 -2.17
N CYS A 218 -6.30 -12.85 -1.69
CA CYS A 218 -5.54 -13.17 -0.49
C CYS A 218 -6.42 -13.33 0.75
N LEU A 219 -7.41 -12.47 0.97
CA LEU A 219 -8.31 -12.56 2.13
C LEU A 219 -9.22 -13.79 2.06
N SER A 220 -9.58 -14.26 0.86
CA SER A 220 -10.37 -15.49 0.66
C SER A 220 -9.63 -16.74 1.15
N HIS A 221 -8.29 -16.72 1.11
CA HIS A 221 -7.42 -17.76 1.67
C HIS A 221 -7.22 -17.64 3.20
N GLY A 222 -7.99 -16.76 3.87
CA GLY A 222 -7.98 -16.61 5.32
C GLY A 222 -6.63 -16.12 5.85
N LEU A 223 -6.22 -16.65 7.00
CA LEU A 223 -5.00 -16.24 7.70
C LEU A 223 -3.73 -16.45 6.88
N PHE A 224 -3.70 -17.48 6.04
CA PHE A 224 -2.57 -17.76 5.18
C PHE A 224 -2.37 -16.65 4.15
N GLY A 225 -3.42 -16.28 3.42
CA GLY A 225 -3.31 -15.23 2.41
C GLY A 225 -3.10 -13.84 3.01
N TYR A 226 -3.70 -13.53 4.16
CA TYR A 226 -3.43 -12.26 4.86
C TYR A 226 -1.95 -12.12 5.24
N LYS A 227 -1.29 -13.20 5.71
CA LYS A 227 0.14 -13.17 6.05
C LYS A 227 1.01 -12.79 4.85
N ASN A 228 0.64 -13.29 3.67
CA ASN A 228 1.36 -13.07 2.42
C ASN A 228 1.14 -11.68 1.80
N LEU A 229 0.21 -10.88 2.33
CA LEU A 229 0.06 -9.48 1.91
C LEU A 229 1.30 -8.67 2.29
N SER A 230 1.73 -7.80 1.38
CA SER A 230 2.76 -6.80 1.69
C SER A 230 2.28 -5.84 2.79
N PRO A 231 3.19 -5.21 3.53
CA PRO A 231 2.84 -4.19 4.53
C PRO A 231 1.88 -3.12 3.99
N SER A 232 2.15 -2.59 2.79
CA SER A 232 1.29 -1.62 2.11
C SER A 232 -0.15 -2.12 1.97
N ARG A 233 -0.33 -3.38 1.54
CA ARG A 233 -1.68 -3.94 1.37
C ARG A 233 -2.39 -4.22 2.69
N LYS A 234 -1.65 -4.60 3.72
CA LYS A 234 -2.22 -4.76 5.07
C LYS A 234 -2.70 -3.40 5.62
N LEU A 235 -1.91 -2.33 5.40
CA LEU A 235 -2.31 -0.96 5.76
C LEU A 235 -3.48 -0.46 4.91
N ASP A 236 -3.51 -0.75 3.60
CA ASP A 236 -4.64 -0.41 2.72
C ASP A 236 -5.94 -1.03 3.23
N VAL A 237 -5.94 -2.33 3.56
CA VAL A 237 -7.11 -3.02 4.13
C VAL A 237 -7.54 -2.37 5.44
N LEU A 238 -6.59 -2.04 6.31
CA LEU A 238 -6.87 -1.45 7.60
C LEU A 238 -7.47 -0.04 7.48
N ASN A 239 -6.89 0.82 6.64
CA ASN A 239 -7.42 2.16 6.38
C ASN A 239 -8.78 2.12 5.72
N SER A 240 -9.00 1.20 4.76
CA SER A 240 -10.32 1.00 4.14
C SER A 240 -11.39 0.67 5.18
N LEU A 241 -11.06 -0.19 6.16
CA LEU A 241 -11.99 -0.50 7.25
C LEU A 241 -12.21 0.68 8.20
N CYS A 242 -11.19 1.50 8.42
CA CYS A 242 -11.35 2.72 9.21
C CYS A 242 -12.31 3.69 8.53
N ASP A 243 -12.13 3.94 7.23
CA ASP A 243 -12.97 4.83 6.43
C ASP A 243 -14.42 4.31 6.36
N GLU A 244 -14.60 3.01 6.18
CA GLU A 244 -15.91 2.36 6.19
C GLU A 244 -16.58 2.45 7.57
N ALA A 245 -15.83 2.23 8.64
CA ALA A 245 -16.35 2.37 10.00
C ALA A 245 -16.83 3.81 10.25
N LEU A 246 -16.09 4.81 9.81
CA LEU A 246 -16.49 6.23 9.90
C LEU A 246 -17.69 6.57 9.01
N SER A 247 -17.85 5.88 7.89
CA SER A 247 -18.98 6.04 6.97
C SER A 247 -20.24 5.33 7.45
N SER A 248 -20.14 4.43 8.43
CA SER A 248 -21.27 3.72 9.01
C SER A 248 -22.26 4.68 9.67
N GLU A 249 -23.50 4.69 9.18
CA GLU A 249 -24.61 5.46 9.77
C GLU A 249 -24.79 5.13 11.25
N LYS A 250 -24.62 3.85 11.62
CA LYS A 250 -24.76 3.42 13.02
C LYS A 250 -23.69 4.04 13.92
N LEU A 251 -22.45 4.18 13.42
CA LEU A 251 -21.39 4.86 14.15
C LEU A 251 -21.66 6.36 14.24
N ARG A 252 -22.09 6.97 13.14
CA ARG A 252 -22.42 8.40 13.08
C ARG A 252 -23.50 8.77 14.11
N THR A 253 -24.62 8.04 14.13
CA THR A 253 -25.71 8.25 15.10
C THR A 253 -25.23 8.10 16.54
N ARG A 254 -24.31 7.18 16.81
CA ARG A 254 -23.72 6.98 18.14
C ARG A 254 -22.83 8.15 18.56
N ILE A 255 -22.03 8.69 17.65
CA ILE A 255 -21.18 9.87 17.90
C ILE A 255 -22.07 11.08 18.20
N GLU A 256 -23.07 11.34 17.35
CA GLU A 256 -24.01 12.45 17.53
C GLU A 256 -24.78 12.35 18.86
N GLY A 257 -25.20 11.13 19.25
CA GLY A 257 -25.85 10.87 20.53
C GLY A 257 -24.94 11.13 21.75
N ARG A 258 -23.66 10.77 21.69
CA ARG A 258 -22.69 11.07 22.76
C ARG A 258 -22.49 12.57 22.94
N ASP A 259 -22.34 13.30 21.84
CA ASP A 259 -22.15 14.75 21.87
C ASP A 259 -23.36 15.47 22.44
N TYR A 260 -24.57 15.02 22.10
CA TYR A 260 -25.80 15.55 22.69
C TYR A 260 -25.82 15.38 24.21
N VAL A 261 -25.53 14.17 24.72
CA VAL A 261 -25.52 13.89 26.16
C VAL A 261 -24.43 14.70 26.88
N ALA A 262 -23.23 14.81 26.28
CA ALA A 262 -22.15 15.62 26.85
C ALA A 262 -22.53 17.11 26.96
N ARG A 263 -23.13 17.68 25.91
CA ARG A 263 -23.63 19.06 25.91
C ARG A 263 -24.70 19.29 26.98
N GLN A 264 -25.62 18.34 27.16
CA GLN A 264 -26.63 18.43 28.21
C GLN A 264 -26.01 18.40 29.62
N LYS A 265 -25.01 17.54 29.86
CA LYS A 265 -24.30 17.50 31.16
C LYS A 265 -23.58 18.81 31.45
N ILE A 266 -22.91 19.40 30.45
CA ILE A 266 -22.25 20.71 30.59
C ILE A 266 -23.27 21.79 30.93
N ARG A 267 -24.41 21.83 30.22
CA ARG A 267 -25.48 22.80 30.48
C ARG A 267 -26.01 22.71 31.92
N VAL A 268 -26.34 21.49 32.38
CA VAL A 268 -26.83 21.27 33.75
C VAL A 268 -25.78 21.63 34.79
N ALA A 269 -24.50 21.37 34.53
CA ALA A 269 -23.41 21.75 35.41
C ALA A 269 -23.23 23.28 35.48
N THR A 270 -23.32 23.98 34.33
CA THR A 270 -23.25 25.45 34.32
C THR A 270 -24.44 26.07 35.05
N GLU A 271 -25.66 25.57 34.83
CA GLU A 271 -26.86 26.10 35.52
C GLU A 271 -26.76 25.93 37.05
N LYS A 272 -26.14 24.86 37.54
CA LYS A 272 -25.86 24.64 38.98
C LYS A 272 -24.75 25.51 39.58
N VAL A 273 -23.84 26.03 38.77
CA VAL A 273 -22.76 26.93 39.24
C VAL A 273 -23.24 28.38 39.33
N PHE A 274 -24.28 28.72 38.56
CA PHE A 274 -24.90 30.05 38.54
C PHE A 274 -26.21 30.14 39.36
N SER A 275 -26.55 29.10 40.12
CA SER A 275 -27.67 29.05 41.07
C SER A 275 -27.13 29.03 42.50
#